data_AF-A0A3D3W8D1-F1
#
_entry.id   AF-A0A3D3W8D1-F1
#
_cell.length_a   1.000
_cell.length_b   1.000
_cell.length_c   1.000
_cell.angle_alpha   90.00
_cell.angle_beta   90.00
_cell.angle_gamma   90.00
#
_symmetry.space_group_name_H-M   'P 1'
#
loop_
_entity.id
_entity.type
_entity.pdbx_description
1 polymer ?
#
loop_
_entity_poly.entity_id
_entity_poly.type
_entity_poly.pdbx_seq_one_letter_code
_entity_poly.pdbx_strand_id
1 'polypeptide(L)'
;FEINAGGDQLSPKEIVPCEPVPRCFDLTSDGRYLLLAGEASGNLQVFRIGDLRSYLTEVDKLQVGPRLWWVHAVQVPAATR
;
A
#
# COMPACT_ATOMS: atom_id res chain seq x y z
N PHE A 1 10.93 -2.79 4.07
CA PHE A 1 12.41 -2.76 4.11
C PHE A 1 12.88 -1.32 4.20
N GLU A 2 14.10 -1.10 4.65
CA GLU A 2 14.82 0.16 4.56
C GLU A 2 16.01 -0.03 3.62
N ILE A 3 16.23 0.94 2.74
CA ILE A 3 17.35 0.94 1.78
C ILE A 3 18.48 1.69 2.46
N ASN A 4 19.69 1.13 2.47
CA ASN A 4 20.84 1.84 3.00
C ASN A 4 21.20 3.05 2.11
N ALA A 5 22.02 3.97 2.62
CA ALA A 5 22.40 5.17 1.88
C ALA A 5 23.11 4.89 0.54
N GLY A 6 23.78 3.73 0.41
CA GLY A 6 24.45 3.29 -0.81
C GLY A 6 23.50 2.69 -1.86
N GLY A 7 22.27 2.34 -1.50
CA GLY A 7 21.30 1.72 -2.39
C GLY A 7 21.55 0.23 -2.70
N ASP A 8 22.53 -0.39 -2.06
CA ASP A 8 22.97 -1.77 -2.33
C ASP A 8 22.49 -2.79 -1.28
N GLN A 9 21.89 -2.32 -0.18
CA GLN A 9 21.42 -3.20 0.89
C GLN A 9 19.99 -2.86 1.31
N LEU A 10 19.26 -3.93 1.66
CA LEU A 10 17.92 -3.87 2.25
C LEU A 10 17.96 -4.48 3.65
N SER A 11 17.44 -3.76 4.64
CA SER A 11 17.17 -4.30 5.98
C SER A 11 15.67 -4.42 6.23
N PRO A 12 15.19 -5.49 6.89
CA PRO A 12 13.80 -5.56 7.33
C PRO A 12 13.47 -4.37 8.23
N LYS A 13 12.36 -3.66 7.96
CA LYS A 13 11.91 -2.50 8.75
C LYS A 13 10.72 -2.84 9.63
N GLU A 14 9.70 -3.44 9.04
CA GLU A 14 8.45 -3.83 9.69
C GLU A 14 7.81 -4.97 8.89
N ILE A 15 7.04 -5.82 9.57
CA ILE A 15 6.14 -6.81 8.97
C ILE A 15 4.78 -6.58 9.61
N VAL A 16 3.75 -6.34 8.79
CA VAL A 16 2.37 -6.13 9.26
C VAL A 16 1.44 -7.21 8.70
N PRO A 17 0.39 -7.58 9.44
CA PRO A 17 -0.69 -8.41 8.89
C PRO A 17 -1.32 -7.73 7.67
N CYS A 18 -1.71 -8.53 6.68
CA CYS A 18 -2.31 -8.05 5.45
C CYS A 18 -3.36 -9.01 4.90
N GLU A 19 -4.09 -8.60 3.87
CA GLU A 19 -5.08 -9.45 3.20
C GLU A 19 -4.47 -10.76 2.68
N PRO A 20 -5.24 -11.88 2.71
CA PRO A 20 -4.78 -13.15 2.19
C PRO A 20 -4.53 -13.07 0.68
N VAL A 21 -3.41 -13.65 0.24
CA VAL A 21 -2.94 -13.60 -1.15
C VAL A 21 -2.83 -12.14 -1.65
N PRO A 22 -1.90 -11.35 -1.07
CA PRO A 22 -1.70 -9.94 -1.41
C PRO A 22 -0.99 -9.83 -2.77
N ARG A 23 -1.75 -9.94 -3.86
CA ARG A 23 -1.17 -10.07 -5.21
C ARG A 23 -0.45 -8.81 -5.66
N CYS A 24 -1.04 -7.65 -5.39
CA CYS A 24 -0.55 -6.38 -5.88
C CYS A 24 -0.78 -5.28 -4.84
N PHE A 25 0.10 -4.28 -4.85
CA PHE A 25 -0.09 -3.05 -4.12
C PHE A 25 0.41 -1.87 -4.94
N ASP A 26 -0.06 -0.68 -4.61
CA ASP A 26 0.46 0.57 -5.17
C ASP A 26 0.54 1.66 -4.07
N LEU A 27 1.37 2.67 -4.31
CA LEU A 27 1.54 3.82 -3.43
C LEU A 27 0.88 5.05 -4.03
N THR A 28 0.25 5.88 -3.18
CA THR A 28 -0.16 7.21 -3.63
C THR A 28 1.07 8.05 -3.97
N SER A 29 0.94 8.97 -4.93
CA SER A 29 2.07 9.77 -5.43
C SER A 29 2.69 10.70 -4.37
N ASP A 30 1.94 11.04 -3.32
CA ASP A 30 2.42 11.78 -2.16
C ASP A 30 3.13 10.90 -1.10
N GLY A 31 3.20 9.59 -1.33
CA GLY A 31 3.82 8.61 -0.43
C GLY A 31 3.09 8.41 0.90
N ARG A 32 1.85 8.91 1.05
CA ARG A 32 1.12 8.86 2.32
C ARG A 32 0.35 7.57 2.53
N TYR A 33 -0.02 6.85 1.46
CA TYR A 33 -0.82 5.65 1.55
C TYR A 33 -0.27 4.52 0.68
N LEU A 34 -0.47 3.30 1.18
CA LEU A 34 -0.30 2.05 0.44
C LEU A 34 -1.68 1.41 0.26
N LEU A 35 -1.99 1.06 -0.99
CA LEU A 35 -3.21 0.37 -1.40
C LEU A 35 -2.86 -1.09 -1.68
N LEU A 36 -3.51 -2.04 -1.00
CA LEU A 36 -3.22 -3.47 -1.14
C LEU A 36 -4.43 -4.22 -1.69
N ALA A 37 -4.23 -4.94 -2.80
CA ALA A 37 -5.23 -5.82 -3.40
C ALA A 37 -5.18 -7.23 -2.77
N GLY A 38 -6.20 -7.58 -1.99
CA GLY A 38 -6.41 -8.92 -1.46
C GLY A 38 -7.10 -9.81 -2.49
N GLU A 39 -6.36 -10.68 -3.19
CA GLU A 39 -6.97 -11.52 -4.22
C GLU A 39 -7.96 -12.53 -3.62
N ALA A 40 -7.62 -13.18 -2.51
CA ALA A 40 -8.49 -14.22 -1.97
C ALA A 40 -9.76 -13.65 -1.33
N SER A 41 -9.69 -12.45 -0.74
CA SER A 41 -10.82 -11.80 -0.06
C SER A 41 -11.65 -10.89 -0.97
N GLY A 42 -11.03 -10.30 -2.00
CA GLY A 42 -11.66 -9.24 -2.78
C GLY A 42 -11.66 -7.87 -2.10
N ASN A 43 -10.93 -7.73 -1.00
CA ASN A 43 -10.80 -6.48 -0.28
C ASN A 43 -9.64 -5.64 -0.81
N LEU A 44 -9.86 -4.33 -0.83
CA LEU A 44 -8.81 -3.32 -0.84
C LEU A 44 -8.50 -2.94 0.61
N GLN A 45 -7.29 -3.25 1.07
CA GLN A 45 -6.80 -2.80 2.39
C GLN A 45 -5.94 -1.55 2.21
N VAL A 46 -6.17 -0.54 3.04
CA VAL A 46 -5.51 0.76 2.94
C VAL A 46 -4.66 0.97 4.17
N PHE A 47 -3.38 1.23 3.96
CA PHE A 47 -2.44 1.59 5.01
C PHE A 47 -2.02 3.05 4.87
N ARG A 48 -1.99 3.77 5.99
CA ARG A 48 -1.28 5.04 6.09
C ARG A 48 0.19 4.77 6.38
N ILE A 49 1.07 5.46 5.67
CA ILE A 49 2.51 5.44 5.90
C ILE A 49 2.85 6.49 6.97
N GLY A 50 3.39 6.01 8.09
CA GLY A 50 3.64 6.77 9.31
C GLY A 50 5.13 6.93 9.64
N ASP A 51 5.40 7.40 10.86
CA ASP A 51 6.75 7.64 11.37
C ASP A 51 7.32 6.43 12.15
N LEU A 52 8.43 6.65 12.86
CA LEU A 52 9.26 5.63 13.52
C LEU A 52 8.51 4.70 14.49
N ARG A 53 7.29 5.05 14.95
CA ARG A 53 6.53 4.22 15.90
C ARG A 53 5.68 3.13 15.24
N SER A 54 5.20 3.37 14.02
CA SER A 54 4.46 2.41 13.20
C SER A 54 4.52 2.91 11.76
N TYR A 55 5.23 2.17 10.91
CA TYR A 55 5.49 2.63 9.55
C TYR A 55 4.28 2.38 8.66
N LEU A 56 3.54 1.29 8.87
CA LEU A 56 2.26 1.01 8.23
C LEU A 56 1.15 0.84 9.26
N THR A 57 0.16 1.72 9.21
CA THR A 57 -1.06 1.61 10.03
C THR A 57 -2.26 1.37 9.11
N GLU A 58 -2.99 0.27 9.28
CA GLU A 58 -4.25 0.05 8.56
C GLU A 58 -5.25 1.15 8.96
N VAL A 59 -5.84 1.80 7.95
CA VAL A 59 -6.81 2.88 8.14
C VAL A 59 -8.15 2.62 7.49
N ASP A 60 -8.21 1.68 6.54
CA ASP A 60 -9.47 1.29 5.90
C ASP A 60 -9.39 -0.10 5.26
N LYS A 61 -10.55 -0.70 5.03
CA LYS A 61 -10.74 -1.96 4.32
C LYS A 61 -12.08 -1.96 3.60
N LEU A 62 -12.04 -2.05 2.28
CA LEU A 62 -13.22 -1.96 1.43
C LEU A 62 -13.40 -3.23 0.61
N GLN A 63 -14.61 -3.80 0.61
CA GLN A 63 -14.96 -4.86 -0.33
C GLN A 63 -15.15 -4.24 -1.72
N VAL A 64 -14.29 -4.59 -2.68
CA VAL A 64 -14.34 -4.04 -4.04
C VAL A 64 -15.01 -5.02 -5.01
N GLY A 65 -14.79 -6.32 -4.80
CA GLY A 65 -15.36 -7.37 -5.64
C GLY A 65 -14.56 -8.66 -5.49
N PRO A 66 -15.07 -9.81 -5.97
CA PRO A 66 -14.34 -11.06 -5.86
C PRO A 66 -13.01 -10.95 -6.62
N ARG A 67 -11.94 -11.52 -6.07
CA ARG A 67 -10.64 -11.64 -6.75
C ARG A 67 -10.03 -10.31 -7.17
N LEU A 68 -9.85 -9.40 -6.22
CA LEU A 68 -9.18 -8.12 -6.49
C LEU A 68 -7.71 -8.36 -6.85
N TRP A 69 -7.40 -8.18 -8.13
CA TRP A 69 -6.12 -8.63 -8.71
C TRP A 69 -5.08 -7.53 -8.81
N TRP A 70 -5.52 -6.31 -9.06
CA TRP A 70 -4.67 -5.18 -9.35
C TRP A 70 -5.28 -3.91 -8.78
N VAL A 71 -4.42 -3.04 -8.28
CA VAL A 71 -4.73 -1.67 -7.89
C VAL A 71 -3.69 -0.74 -8.51
N HIS A 72 -4.12 0.44 -8.94
CA HIS A 72 -3.23 1.48 -9.43
C HIS A 72 -3.68 2.84 -8.88
N ALA A 73 -2.79 3.52 -8.16
CA ALA A 73 -3.01 4.87 -7.69
C ALA A 73 -2.68 5.85 -8.81
N VAL A 74 -3.65 6.67 -9.21
CA VAL A 74 -3.48 7.68 -10.26
C VAL A 74 -3.58 9.08 -9.68
N GLN A 75 -2.68 9.97 -10.10
CA GLN A 75 -2.82 11.39 -9.86
C GLN A 75 -3.51 12.03 -11.06
N VAL A 76 -4.69 12.59 -10.83
CA VAL A 76 -5.42 13.33 -11.86
C VAL A 76 -4.94 14.79 -11.84
N PRO A 77 -4.60 15.40 -12.99
CA PRO A 77 -4.27 16.82 -13.05
C PRO A 77 -5.39 17.67 -12.46
N ALA A 78 -5.03 18.78 -11.81
CA ALA A 78 -6.02 19.77 -11.42
C ALA A 78 -6.76 20.25 -12.68
N ALA A 79 -8.10 20.24 -12.64
CA ALA A 79 -8.89 20.72 -13.76
C ALA A 79 -8.54 22.20 -14.02
N THR A 80 -8.04 22.49 -15.23
CA THR A 80 -7.91 23.88 -15.70
C THR A 80 -9.31 24.45 -15.82
N ARG A 81 -9.63 25.44 -14.98
CA ARG A 81 -10.88 26.20 -15.10
C ARG A 81 -10.85 27.13 -16.30
#